data_AF-A0A3L7PKR2-F1
#
_entry.id   AF-A0A3L7PKR2-F1
#
_cell.length_a   1.000
_cell.length_b   1.000
_cell.length_c   1.000
_cell.angle_alpha   90.00
_cell.angle_beta   90.00
_cell.angle_gamma   90.00
#
_symmetry.space_group_name_H-M   'P 1'
#
loop_
_entity.id
_entity.type
_entity.pdbx_description
1 polymer ?
#
loop_
_entity_poly.entity_id
_entity_poly.type
_entity_poly.pdbx_seq_one_letter_code
_entity_poly.pdbx_strand_id
1 'polypeptide(L)'
;MTSASLKEKPVRDLARLAKQHGVAGWHAMRKDQLIKALVRKAKSALQPDTRRSAARPATVTIGRTKAVVVQVASPAAIAHAAEVARRIAEARDRIAKAKNLATQPEGGRGKRAVRDRMVLMVRGPHWLHAFWEVSPRSIERAQSALGQEWHGARPVLRVLKMESKLQASPSEQVVREIEVHGGVKNWFIDIRESLRCRVELGYLTAARRFHSLVRSNAVSTPPASQCDTLDSHWGEIVDDCDRIYAMSGGFSPENNSTELQELFEERLRRPMGPPTPTRLQPVTGEGDDTTRSGFQLEVDAELIIYGATRPDAYVTLKGEPVKVQADGTFRVRVDMPNKRQVLPIVASVPQGGGRQTVVMAIERNTKAMEPYSRDVHEE
;
A
#
# COMPACT_ATOMS: atom_id res chain seq x y z
N MET A 1 33.84 -24.99 -36.32
CA MET A 1 34.45 -25.33 -37.62
C MET A 1 35.83 -25.95 -37.37
N THR A 2 35.94 -27.28 -37.33
CA THR A 2 37.24 -27.98 -37.18
C THR A 2 37.92 -28.16 -38.54
N SER A 3 39.26 -28.16 -38.58
CA SER A 3 40.03 -28.27 -39.83
C SER A 3 39.89 -29.63 -40.52
N ALA A 4 39.58 -30.69 -39.77
CA ALA A 4 39.36 -32.04 -40.29
C ALA A 4 38.09 -32.13 -41.16
N SER A 5 36.96 -31.62 -40.66
CA SER A 5 35.68 -31.62 -41.39
C SER A 5 35.69 -30.78 -42.68
N LEU A 6 36.60 -29.81 -42.79
CA LEU A 6 36.75 -28.98 -44.00
C LEU A 6 37.63 -29.64 -45.08
N LYS A 7 38.45 -30.64 -44.74
CA LYS A 7 39.29 -31.35 -45.74
C LYS A 7 38.49 -32.33 -46.59
N GLU A 8 37.46 -32.95 -46.00
CA GLU A 8 36.60 -33.95 -46.64
C GLU A 8 35.62 -33.34 -47.66
N LYS A 9 35.28 -32.05 -47.52
CA LYS A 9 34.34 -31.38 -48.41
C LYS A 9 34.93 -31.09 -49.79
N PRO A 10 34.14 -31.18 -50.87
CA PRO A 10 34.58 -30.81 -52.21
C PRO A 10 34.86 -29.30 -52.30
N VAL A 11 35.72 -28.91 -53.25
CA VAL A 11 36.14 -27.50 -53.42
C VAL A 11 34.94 -26.57 -53.67
N ARG A 12 33.89 -27.06 -54.34
CA ARG A 12 32.64 -26.32 -54.60
C ARG A 12 31.93 -25.91 -53.31
N ASP A 13 31.88 -26.81 -52.32
CA ASP A 13 31.24 -26.54 -51.04
C ASP A 13 32.07 -25.60 -50.16
N LEU A 14 33.40 -25.72 -50.23
CA LEU A 14 34.32 -24.79 -49.55
C LEU A 14 34.21 -23.37 -50.13
N ALA A 15 34.07 -23.23 -51.44
CA ALA A 15 33.85 -21.95 -52.10
C ALA A 15 32.48 -21.34 -51.71
N ARG A 16 31.43 -22.16 -51.65
CA ARG A 16 30.10 -21.73 -51.18
C ARG A 16 30.13 -21.27 -49.72
N LEU A 17 30.81 -22.01 -48.84
CA LEU A 17 31.03 -21.61 -47.45
C LEU A 17 31.85 -20.32 -47.34
N ALA A 18 32.91 -20.17 -48.15
CA ALA A 18 33.75 -18.98 -48.16
C ALA A 18 32.97 -17.73 -48.61
N LYS A 19 32.05 -17.88 -49.57
CA LYS A 19 31.10 -16.83 -49.98
C LYS A 19 30.14 -16.46 -48.85
N GLN A 20 29.52 -17.45 -48.20
CA GLN A 20 28.61 -17.21 -47.06
C GLN A 20 29.31 -16.53 -45.88
N HIS A 21 30.54 -16.93 -45.58
CA HIS A 21 31.33 -16.31 -44.53
C HIS A 21 32.09 -15.06 -44.99
N GLY A 22 31.94 -14.57 -46.23
CA GLY A 22 32.52 -13.31 -46.71
C GLY A 22 34.06 -13.28 -46.73
N VAL A 23 34.72 -14.36 -47.17
CA VAL A 23 36.18 -14.39 -47.35
C VAL A 23 36.55 -13.66 -48.63
N ALA A 24 37.34 -12.58 -48.55
CA ALA A 24 37.80 -11.85 -49.74
C ALA A 24 38.76 -12.70 -50.60
N GLY A 25 38.62 -12.63 -51.92
CA GLY A 25 39.51 -13.34 -52.86
C GLY A 25 39.30 -14.84 -53.00
N TRP A 26 38.14 -15.37 -52.56
CA TRP A 26 37.88 -16.82 -52.52
C TRP A 26 37.94 -17.54 -53.89
N HIS A 27 37.64 -16.84 -54.99
CA HIS A 27 37.66 -17.42 -56.34
C HIS A 27 39.07 -17.79 -56.83
N ALA A 28 40.11 -17.10 -56.34
CA ALA A 28 41.50 -17.33 -56.72
C ALA A 28 42.23 -18.31 -55.79
N MET A 29 41.55 -18.82 -54.76
CA MET A 29 42.16 -19.63 -53.71
C MET A 29 42.06 -21.14 -54.02
N ARG A 30 43.17 -21.86 -53.86
CA ARG A 30 43.18 -23.33 -53.89
C ARG A 30 42.49 -23.91 -52.65
N LYS A 31 42.12 -25.20 -52.70
CA LYS A 31 41.42 -25.93 -51.61
C LYS A 31 42.03 -25.66 -50.23
N ASP A 32 43.36 -25.75 -50.10
CA ASP A 32 44.05 -25.54 -48.82
C ASP A 32 44.00 -24.09 -48.32
N GLN A 33 43.99 -23.12 -49.24
CA GLN A 33 43.88 -21.70 -48.90
C GLN A 33 42.46 -21.35 -48.45
N LEU A 34 41.43 -21.92 -49.09
CA LEU A 34 40.03 -21.81 -48.66
C LEU A 34 39.83 -22.36 -47.24
N ILE A 35 40.37 -23.54 -46.95
CA ILE A 35 40.29 -24.16 -45.62
C ILE A 35 40.99 -23.28 -44.57
N LYS A 36 42.20 -22.79 -44.85
CA LYS A 36 42.95 -21.90 -43.93
C LYS A 36 42.19 -20.58 -43.69
N ALA A 37 41.60 -20.00 -44.73
CA ALA A 37 40.86 -18.74 -44.62
C ALA A 37 39.55 -18.90 -43.82
N LEU A 38 38.82 -20.00 -44.03
CA LEU A 38 37.61 -20.34 -43.27
C LEU A 38 37.92 -20.61 -41.78
N VAL A 39 38.99 -21.35 -41.49
CA VAL A 39 39.43 -21.59 -40.10
C VAL A 39 39.89 -20.30 -39.43
N ARG A 40 40.64 -19.44 -40.14
CA ARG A 40 41.07 -18.14 -39.62
C ARG A 40 39.89 -17.23 -39.30
N LYS A 41 38.87 -17.19 -40.18
CA LYS A 41 37.67 -16.38 -39.96
C LYS A 41 36.80 -16.93 -38.83
N ALA A 42 36.70 -18.26 -38.70
CA ALA A 42 36.04 -18.90 -37.56
C ALA A 42 36.77 -18.63 -36.23
N LYS A 43 38.11 -18.60 -36.23
CA LYS A 43 38.91 -18.24 -35.03
C LYS A 43 38.80 -16.76 -34.68
N SER A 44 38.79 -15.88 -35.68
CA SER A 44 38.59 -14.44 -35.50
C SER A 44 37.18 -14.09 -35.01
N ALA A 45 36.17 -14.91 -35.34
CA ALA A 45 34.82 -14.74 -34.81
C ALA A 45 34.67 -15.22 -33.35
N LEU A 46 35.54 -16.13 -32.88
CA LEU A 46 35.57 -16.61 -31.50
C LEU A 46 36.40 -15.74 -30.55
N GLN A 47 37.24 -14.82 -31.07
CA GLN A 47 38.01 -13.89 -30.25
C GLN A 47 37.53 -12.45 -30.53
N PRO A 48 36.62 -11.89 -29.73
CA PRO A 48 36.42 -10.45 -29.72
C PRO A 48 37.69 -9.78 -29.17
N ASP A 49 38.07 -8.65 -29.74
CA ASP A 49 39.29 -7.87 -29.48
C ASP A 49 39.69 -7.79 -28.00
N THR A 50 40.65 -8.62 -27.59
CA THR A 50 41.45 -8.45 -26.37
C THR A 50 42.93 -8.55 -26.71
N ARG A 51 43.44 -7.56 -27.45
CA ARG A 51 44.88 -7.26 -27.51
C ARG A 51 45.11 -5.76 -27.46
N ARG A 52 44.99 -5.20 -26.26
CA ARG A 52 45.71 -3.99 -25.87
C ARG A 52 46.55 -4.31 -24.63
N SER A 53 47.85 -4.04 -24.76
CA SER A 53 48.89 -4.07 -23.72
C SER A 53 49.28 -5.42 -23.14
N ALA A 54 50.38 -5.97 -23.66
CA ALA A 54 51.33 -6.73 -22.85
C ALA A 54 52.73 -6.22 -23.20
N ALA A 55 53.27 -5.40 -22.30
CA ALA A 55 54.60 -4.84 -22.36
C ALA A 55 55.65 -5.93 -22.13
N ARG A 56 56.74 -5.87 -22.89
CA ARG A 56 57.99 -6.57 -22.60
C ARG A 56 59.12 -5.56 -22.86
N PRO A 57 60.11 -5.39 -21.96
CA PRO A 57 61.03 -4.29 -22.03
C PRO A 57 62.11 -4.59 -23.08
N ALA A 58 62.47 -3.58 -23.87
CA ALA A 58 63.62 -3.65 -24.76
C ALA A 58 64.49 -2.40 -24.56
N THR A 59 65.76 -2.69 -24.32
CA THR A 59 66.92 -1.83 -24.13
C THR A 59 67.11 -0.83 -25.27
N VAL A 60 67.63 0.32 -24.88
CA VAL A 60 68.04 1.48 -25.69
C VAL A 60 68.97 1.08 -26.84
N THR A 61 68.65 1.50 -28.06
CA THR A 61 69.64 1.74 -29.12
C THR A 61 69.18 2.90 -30.00
N ILE A 62 70.06 3.90 -30.11
CA ILE A 62 69.88 5.14 -30.85
C ILE A 62 70.01 4.84 -32.35
N GLY A 63 69.03 5.28 -33.15
CA GLY A 63 69.06 5.10 -34.60
C GLY A 63 68.01 5.95 -35.33
N ARG A 64 68.46 7.10 -35.83
CA ARG A 64 67.92 7.97 -36.89
C ARG A 64 66.44 7.81 -37.29
N THR A 65 65.70 8.86 -36.94
CA THR A 65 64.44 9.37 -37.52
C THR A 65 64.06 8.85 -38.93
N LYS A 66 63.05 7.99 -38.98
CA LYS A 66 61.94 8.12 -39.93
C LYS A 66 60.66 8.29 -39.13
N ALA A 67 60.01 9.44 -39.29
CA ALA A 67 58.75 9.76 -38.63
C ALA A 67 57.67 8.75 -39.05
N VAL A 68 57.33 7.82 -38.15
CA VAL A 68 56.06 7.10 -38.22
C VAL A 68 55.02 8.07 -37.68
N VAL A 69 54.23 8.63 -38.59
CA VAL A 69 53.02 9.38 -38.24
C VAL A 69 52.13 8.44 -37.43
N VAL A 70 52.11 8.64 -36.11
CA VAL A 70 51.03 8.14 -35.27
C VAL A 70 49.79 8.85 -35.79
N GLN A 71 48.96 8.14 -36.54
CA GLN A 71 47.62 8.61 -36.88
C GLN A 71 46.86 8.82 -35.58
N VAL A 72 46.93 10.05 -35.05
CA VAL A 72 46.00 10.55 -34.06
C VAL A 72 44.63 10.35 -34.70
N ALA A 73 43.81 9.47 -34.11
CA ALA A 73 42.46 9.24 -34.57
C ALA A 73 41.80 10.60 -34.81
N SER A 74 41.20 10.79 -35.98
CA SER A 74 40.63 12.07 -36.39
C SER A 74 39.78 12.67 -35.27
N PRO A 75 39.78 13.99 -35.05
CA PRO A 75 39.06 14.63 -33.94
C PRO A 75 37.56 14.27 -33.92
N ALA A 76 36.98 13.99 -35.10
CA ALA A 76 35.62 13.47 -35.24
C ALA A 76 35.41 12.05 -34.65
N ALA A 77 36.38 11.15 -34.76
CA ALA A 77 36.31 9.79 -34.21
C ALA A 77 36.44 9.79 -32.68
N ILE A 78 37.27 10.69 -32.13
CA ILE A 78 37.40 10.88 -30.67
C ILE A 78 36.11 11.52 -30.11
N ALA A 79 35.54 12.50 -30.80
CA ALA A 79 34.25 13.10 -30.44
C ALA A 79 33.10 12.07 -30.50
N HIS A 80 33.06 11.22 -31.53
CA HIS A 80 32.06 10.16 -31.64
C HIS A 80 32.22 9.09 -30.55
N ALA A 81 33.45 8.68 -30.22
CA ALA A 81 33.71 7.75 -29.12
C ALA A 81 33.33 8.35 -27.75
N ALA A 82 33.54 9.66 -27.54
CA ALA A 82 33.12 10.37 -26.34
C ALA A 82 31.59 10.46 -26.22
N GLU A 83 30.88 10.73 -27.33
CA GLU A 83 29.41 10.74 -27.37
C GLU A 83 28.83 9.34 -27.12
N VAL A 84 29.44 8.30 -27.70
CA VAL A 84 29.04 6.89 -27.43
C VAL A 84 29.27 6.53 -25.97
N ALA A 85 30.40 6.92 -25.37
CA ALA A 85 30.66 6.71 -23.95
C ALA A 85 29.64 7.46 -23.06
N ARG A 86 29.27 8.69 -23.41
CA ARG A 86 28.23 9.46 -22.70
C ARG A 86 26.87 8.78 -22.78
N ARG A 87 26.45 8.31 -23.96
CA ARG A 87 25.20 7.56 -24.13
C ARG A 87 25.18 6.24 -23.35
N ILE A 88 26.31 5.54 -23.28
CA ILE A 88 26.43 4.31 -22.47
C ILE A 88 26.33 4.64 -20.97
N ALA A 89 26.95 5.72 -20.51
CA ALA A 89 26.85 6.19 -19.13
C ALA A 89 25.41 6.58 -18.77
N GLU A 90 24.75 7.39 -19.61
CA GLU A 90 23.34 7.77 -19.45
C GLU A 90 22.40 6.54 -19.42
N ALA A 91 22.65 5.55 -20.27
CA ALA A 91 21.89 4.30 -20.28
C ALA A 91 22.09 3.50 -18.98
N ARG A 92 23.34 3.43 -18.47
CA ARG A 92 23.65 2.79 -17.19
C ARG A 92 23.00 3.52 -16.01
N ASP A 93 22.99 4.84 -16.03
CA ASP A 93 22.34 5.65 -14.99
C ASP A 93 20.82 5.49 -14.98
N ARG A 94 20.18 5.42 -16.16
CA ARG A 94 18.75 5.09 -16.26
C ARG A 94 18.44 3.72 -15.69
N ILE A 95 19.26 2.72 -16.00
CA ILE A 95 19.11 1.36 -15.45
C ILE A 95 19.33 1.37 -13.93
N ALA A 96 20.31 2.13 -13.42
CA ALA A 96 20.55 2.25 -11.98
C ALA A 96 19.38 2.92 -11.25
N LYS A 97 18.79 3.97 -11.82
CA LYS A 97 17.59 4.63 -11.28
C LYS A 97 16.38 3.68 -11.28
N ALA A 98 16.16 2.94 -12.37
CA ALA A 98 15.08 1.96 -12.46
C ALA A 98 15.24 0.76 -11.51
N LYS A 99 16.45 0.51 -10.99
CA LYS A 99 16.72 -0.54 -9.99
C LYS A 99 16.60 -0.06 -8.56
N ASN A 100 16.66 1.25 -8.33
CA ASN A 100 16.65 1.80 -6.98
C ASN A 100 15.22 1.80 -6.41
N LEU A 101 14.96 0.85 -5.51
CA LEU A 101 13.70 0.74 -4.76
C LEU A 101 13.71 1.58 -3.48
N ALA A 102 14.77 2.36 -3.21
CA ALA A 102 14.86 3.12 -1.98
C ALA A 102 13.82 4.23 -1.98
N THR A 103 12.97 4.22 -0.97
CA THR A 103 11.99 5.27 -0.73
C THR A 103 12.59 6.27 0.25
N GLN A 104 12.49 7.57 -0.05
CA GLN A 104 12.78 8.58 0.96
C GLN A 104 11.75 8.48 2.09
N PRO A 105 12.17 8.53 3.36
CA PRO A 105 11.23 8.53 4.46
C PRO A 105 10.37 9.80 4.38
N GLU A 106 9.05 9.64 4.44
CA GLU A 106 8.09 10.74 4.53
C GLU A 106 8.49 11.67 5.70
N GLY A 107 8.78 12.93 5.36
CA GLY A 107 9.28 13.94 6.30
C GLY A 107 8.24 14.26 7.35
N GLY A 108 8.39 13.68 8.54
CA GLY A 108 7.47 13.94 9.66
C GLY A 108 7.52 12.90 10.77
N ARG A 109 8.06 11.69 10.51
CA ARG A 109 8.27 10.69 11.57
C ARG A 109 9.66 10.86 12.16
N GLY A 110 9.73 11.40 13.38
CA GLY A 110 10.97 11.60 14.14
C GLY A 110 11.87 10.35 14.14
N LYS A 111 13.20 10.59 14.16
CA LYS A 111 14.36 9.66 14.11
C LYS A 111 14.13 8.20 14.54
N ARG A 112 13.25 7.47 13.87
CA ARG A 112 13.04 6.04 14.07
C ARG A 112 13.83 5.33 12.97
N ALA A 113 14.58 4.30 13.33
CA ALA A 113 15.32 3.50 12.37
C ALA A 113 14.38 3.06 11.24
N VAL A 114 14.68 3.46 10.01
CA VAL A 114 13.92 3.10 8.82
C VAL A 114 13.93 1.57 8.74
N ARG A 115 12.79 0.95 9.05
CA ARG A 115 12.60 -0.50 8.92
C ARG A 115 11.89 -0.75 7.60
N ASP A 116 12.33 -1.78 6.90
CA ASP A 116 11.66 -2.16 5.67
C ASP A 116 10.27 -2.69 6.00
N ARG A 117 9.24 -2.13 5.37
CA ARG A 117 7.84 -2.49 5.61
C ARG A 117 7.11 -2.59 4.29
N MET A 118 6.29 -3.62 4.17
CA MET A 118 5.35 -3.78 3.07
C MET A 118 3.96 -4.05 3.65
N VAL A 119 2.97 -3.34 3.13
CA VAL A 119 1.57 -3.45 3.53
C VAL A 119 0.74 -3.72 2.29
N LEU A 120 -0.13 -4.71 2.38
CA LEU A 120 -1.09 -5.07 1.35
C LEU A 120 -2.50 -4.79 1.88
N MET A 121 -3.29 -4.05 1.10
CA MET A 121 -4.65 -3.64 1.43
C MET A 121 -5.63 -4.09 0.34
N VAL A 122 -6.80 -4.58 0.72
CA VAL A 122 -7.91 -4.83 -0.22
C VAL A 122 -8.62 -3.50 -0.48
N ARG A 123 -8.67 -3.06 -1.73
CA ARG A 123 -9.46 -1.88 -2.14
C ARG A 123 -10.77 -2.26 -2.83
N GLY A 124 -10.94 -3.53 -3.20
CA GLY A 124 -12.19 -4.07 -3.73
C GLY A 124 -12.04 -5.56 -4.06
N PRO A 125 -13.08 -6.17 -4.69
CA PRO A 125 -13.08 -7.59 -5.05
C PRO A 125 -11.96 -7.98 -6.02
N HIS A 126 -11.50 -7.02 -6.83
CA HIS A 126 -10.51 -7.26 -7.89
C HIS A 126 -9.22 -6.47 -7.70
N TRP A 127 -9.14 -5.56 -6.72
CA TRP A 127 -8.00 -4.65 -6.60
C TRP A 127 -7.33 -4.77 -5.23
N LEU A 128 -6.05 -5.09 -5.26
CA LEU A 128 -5.16 -4.94 -4.12
C LEU A 128 -4.25 -3.73 -4.30
N HIS A 129 -4.06 -3.01 -3.20
CA HIS A 129 -3.11 -1.92 -3.12
C HIS A 129 -1.92 -2.39 -2.27
N ALA A 130 -0.76 -2.51 -2.91
CA ALA A 130 0.50 -2.80 -2.25
C ALA A 130 1.25 -1.50 -2.03
N PHE A 131 1.69 -1.27 -0.80
CA PHE A 131 2.53 -0.14 -0.41
C PHE A 131 3.79 -0.66 0.28
N TRP A 132 4.96 -0.12 -0.07
CA TRP A 132 6.22 -0.52 0.54
C TRP A 132 7.13 0.68 0.82
N GLU A 133 7.90 0.53 1.89
CA GLU A 133 8.99 1.41 2.28
C GLU A 133 10.23 0.53 2.43
N VAL A 134 11.27 0.81 1.65
CA VAL A 134 12.53 0.04 1.65
C VAL A 134 13.70 0.97 1.90
N SER A 135 14.56 0.59 2.85
CA SER A 135 15.76 1.35 3.20
C SER A 135 16.90 1.13 2.20
N PRO A 136 17.77 2.14 1.96
CA PRO A 136 18.96 1.97 1.12
C PRO A 136 19.88 0.83 1.57
N ARG A 137 19.98 0.61 2.89
CA ARG A 137 20.79 -0.47 3.48
C ARG A 137 20.33 -1.86 3.05
N SER A 138 19.04 -2.05 2.85
CA SER A 138 18.51 -3.34 2.39
C SER A 138 18.78 -3.59 0.91
N ILE A 139 18.89 -2.53 0.12
CA ILE A 139 19.32 -2.60 -1.28
C ILE A 139 20.81 -2.92 -1.36
N GLU A 140 21.65 -2.29 -0.54
CA GLU A 140 23.08 -2.61 -0.44
C GLU A 140 23.31 -4.07 -0.04
N ARG A 141 22.51 -4.60 0.89
CA ARG A 141 22.53 -6.02 1.26
C ARG A 141 22.15 -6.92 0.08
N ALA A 142 21.10 -6.57 -0.65
CA ALA A 142 20.69 -7.34 -1.83
C ALA A 142 21.73 -7.28 -2.95
N GLN A 143 22.32 -6.11 -3.22
CA GLN A 143 23.42 -5.94 -4.17
C GLN A 143 24.62 -6.80 -3.78
N SER A 144 24.98 -6.82 -2.50
CA SER A 144 26.07 -7.65 -1.97
C SER A 144 25.78 -9.14 -2.11
N ALA A 145 24.54 -9.56 -1.86
CA ALA A 145 24.11 -10.96 -1.98
C ALA A 145 24.03 -11.44 -3.45
N LEU A 146 23.69 -10.55 -4.37
CA LEU A 146 23.54 -10.84 -5.80
C LEU A 146 24.88 -10.72 -6.56
N GLY A 147 25.82 -9.93 -6.04
CA GLY A 147 27.18 -9.80 -6.59
C GLY A 147 27.16 -9.45 -8.09
N GLN A 148 27.76 -10.33 -8.91
CA GLN A 148 27.83 -10.16 -10.37
C GLN A 148 26.46 -10.19 -11.05
N GLU A 149 25.47 -10.86 -10.46
CA GLU A 149 24.11 -10.97 -11.03
C GLU A 149 23.27 -9.70 -10.84
N TRP A 150 23.72 -8.76 -10.02
CA TRP A 150 23.06 -7.46 -9.81
C TRP A 150 22.87 -6.67 -11.12
N HIS A 151 23.80 -6.82 -12.06
CA HIS A 151 23.73 -6.16 -13.35
C HIS A 151 22.52 -6.61 -14.18
N GLY A 152 22.10 -7.86 -14.06
CA GLY A 152 20.91 -8.40 -14.72
C GLY A 152 19.64 -8.36 -13.88
N ALA A 153 19.73 -7.94 -12.61
CA ALA A 153 18.61 -7.99 -11.67
C ALA A 153 17.52 -6.96 -12.02
N ARG A 154 16.26 -7.40 -12.08
CA ARG A 154 15.07 -6.56 -12.24
C ARG A 154 14.25 -6.57 -10.94
N PRO A 155 13.72 -5.44 -10.49
CA PRO A 155 12.86 -5.45 -9.32
C PRO A 155 11.48 -6.01 -9.70
N VAL A 156 10.99 -6.95 -8.90
CA VAL A 156 9.77 -7.72 -9.19
C VAL A 156 8.93 -7.83 -7.92
N LEU A 157 7.63 -7.61 -8.07
CA LEU A 157 6.60 -7.98 -7.10
C LEU A 157 6.11 -9.40 -7.41
N ARG A 158 6.26 -10.30 -6.44
CA ARG A 158 5.81 -11.68 -6.55
C ARG A 158 4.55 -11.87 -5.71
N VAL A 159 3.45 -12.23 -6.35
CA VAL A 159 2.18 -12.55 -5.69
C VAL A 159 2.14 -14.03 -5.41
N LEU A 160 2.09 -14.37 -4.13
CA LEU A 160 1.99 -15.72 -3.60
C LEU A 160 0.54 -16.00 -3.19
N LYS A 161 -0.04 -17.08 -3.68
CA LYS A 161 -1.28 -17.67 -3.14
C LYS A 161 -0.90 -18.59 -1.99
N MET A 162 -1.54 -18.39 -0.85
CA MET A 162 -1.41 -19.27 0.30
C MET A 162 -2.58 -20.24 0.31
N GLU A 163 -2.29 -21.52 0.13
CA GLU A 163 -3.28 -22.57 0.35
C GLU A 163 -3.14 -23.08 1.79
N SER A 164 -4.19 -22.88 2.58
CA SER A 164 -4.27 -23.38 3.95
C SER A 164 -5.03 -24.70 3.93
N LYS A 165 -4.34 -25.81 3.65
CA LYS A 165 -4.91 -27.15 3.86
C LYS A 165 -4.91 -27.43 5.36
N LEU A 166 -6.03 -27.91 5.91
CA LEU A 166 -6.29 -28.07 7.35
C LEU A 166 -5.23 -28.87 8.16
N GLN A 167 -4.27 -29.55 7.52
CA GLN A 167 -3.29 -30.43 8.17
C GLN A 167 -1.84 -30.29 7.66
N ALA A 168 -1.51 -29.28 6.83
CA ALA A 168 -0.16 -29.09 6.30
C ALA A 168 0.35 -27.65 6.45
N SER A 169 1.67 -27.47 6.45
CA SER A 169 2.31 -26.16 6.35
C SER A 169 1.71 -25.36 5.19
N PRO A 170 1.45 -24.05 5.35
CA PRO A 170 0.86 -23.25 4.29
C PRO A 170 1.74 -23.32 3.05
N SER A 171 1.23 -23.93 1.98
CA SER A 171 1.96 -23.99 0.71
C SER A 171 1.80 -22.65 0.01
N GLU A 172 2.90 -21.92 -0.13
CA GLU A 172 2.97 -20.66 -0.87
C GLU A 172 3.23 -21.00 -2.35
N GLN A 173 2.24 -20.75 -3.21
CA GLN A 173 2.37 -20.92 -4.65
C GLN A 173 2.55 -19.56 -5.32
N VAL A 174 3.57 -19.43 -6.17
CA VAL A 174 3.75 -18.22 -7.00
C VAL A 174 2.64 -18.18 -8.06
N VAL A 175 1.77 -17.17 -7.96
CA VAL A 175 0.69 -16.94 -8.94
C VAL A 175 1.17 -16.02 -10.06
N ARG A 176 1.87 -14.94 -9.69
CA ARG A 176 2.25 -13.89 -10.64
C ARG A 176 3.52 -13.18 -10.23
N GLU A 177 4.30 -12.80 -11.23
CA GLU A 177 5.46 -11.93 -11.11
C GLU A 177 5.22 -10.66 -11.92
N ILE A 178 5.34 -9.51 -11.29
CA ILE A 178 5.07 -8.20 -11.89
C ILE A 178 6.38 -7.41 -11.83
N GLU A 179 6.94 -7.05 -12.98
CA GLU A 179 8.11 -6.17 -13.04
C GLU A 179 7.73 -4.77 -12.56
N VAL A 180 8.41 -4.30 -11.52
CA VAL A 180 8.27 -2.94 -11.02
C VAL A 180 9.50 -2.13 -11.40
N HIS A 181 9.40 -0.81 -11.26
CA HIS A 181 10.48 0.11 -11.57
C HIS A 181 10.86 0.89 -10.29
N GLY A 182 12.08 1.40 -10.26
CA GLY A 182 12.57 2.23 -9.17
C GLY A 182 11.82 3.57 -9.09
N GLY A 183 11.72 4.10 -7.87
CA GLY A 183 11.04 5.39 -7.60
C GLY A 183 9.54 5.31 -7.32
N VAL A 184 8.91 4.13 -7.43
CA VAL A 184 7.53 3.91 -6.96
C VAL A 184 7.51 3.28 -5.56
N LYS A 185 6.54 3.70 -4.75
CA LYS A 185 6.29 3.20 -3.38
C LYS A 185 5.00 2.41 -3.24
N ASN A 186 4.18 2.40 -4.30
CA ASN A 186 2.91 1.71 -4.34
C ASN A 186 2.66 1.05 -5.70
N TRP A 187 1.77 0.05 -5.70
CA TRP A 187 1.31 -0.63 -6.91
C TRP A 187 -0.10 -1.17 -6.71
N PHE A 188 -0.88 -1.18 -7.79
CA PHE A 188 -2.19 -1.81 -7.84
C PHE A 188 -2.10 -3.16 -8.54
N ILE A 189 -2.63 -4.19 -7.92
CA ILE A 189 -2.60 -5.57 -8.41
C ILE A 189 -4.05 -6.01 -8.66
N ASP A 190 -4.34 -6.36 -9.91
CA ASP A 190 -5.61 -6.96 -10.32
C ASP A 190 -5.63 -8.46 -9.99
N ILE A 191 -6.67 -8.86 -9.25
CA ILE A 191 -6.95 -10.23 -8.82
C ILE A 191 -8.29 -10.68 -9.42
N ARG A 192 -8.24 -11.76 -10.21
CA ARG A 192 -9.42 -12.33 -10.87
C ARG A 192 -10.17 -13.36 -10.03
N GLU A 193 -9.52 -13.94 -9.04
CA GLU A 193 -10.05 -15.02 -8.21
C GLU A 193 -9.90 -14.67 -6.72
N SER A 194 -10.85 -15.09 -5.87
CA SER A 194 -10.68 -14.93 -4.41
C SER A 194 -9.65 -15.90 -3.89
N LEU A 195 -8.54 -15.35 -3.41
CA LEU A 195 -7.40 -16.14 -2.96
C LEU A 195 -6.83 -15.44 -1.72
N ARG A 196 -6.45 -16.24 -0.72
CA ARG A 196 -5.58 -15.73 0.34
C ARG A 196 -4.20 -15.51 -0.28
N CYS A 197 -3.76 -14.26 -0.32
CA CYS A 197 -2.53 -13.88 -0.98
C CYS A 197 -1.58 -13.12 -0.06
N ARG A 198 -0.30 -13.22 -0.39
CA ARG A 198 0.81 -12.48 0.19
C ARG A 198 1.67 -11.99 -0.96
N VAL A 199 2.26 -10.81 -0.82
CA VAL A 199 3.16 -10.26 -1.85
C VAL A 199 4.56 -10.14 -1.28
N GLU A 200 5.55 -10.52 -2.08
CA GLU A 200 6.96 -10.30 -1.83
C GLU A 200 7.51 -9.27 -2.80
N LEU A 201 8.28 -8.31 -2.29
CA LEU A 201 9.08 -7.41 -3.11
C LEU A 201 10.52 -7.89 -3.13
N GLY A 202 11.12 -7.99 -4.31
CA GLY A 202 12.48 -8.48 -4.42
C GLY A 202 13.14 -8.17 -5.76
N TYR A 203 14.32 -8.74 -5.95
CA TYR A 203 15.07 -8.69 -7.21
C TYR A 203 15.09 -10.07 -7.87
N LEU A 204 14.76 -10.11 -9.15
CA LEU A 204 14.83 -11.31 -9.99
C LEU A 204 16.07 -11.21 -10.90
N THR A 205 16.97 -12.18 -10.81
CA THR A 205 18.17 -12.23 -11.67
C THR A 205 17.87 -12.86 -13.02
N ALA A 206 18.78 -12.67 -13.99
CA ALA A 206 18.73 -13.36 -15.28
C ALA A 206 18.77 -14.90 -15.14
N ALA A 207 19.33 -15.41 -14.04
CA ALA A 207 19.33 -16.82 -13.69
C ALA A 207 18.01 -17.31 -13.03
N ARG A 208 16.96 -16.48 -13.02
CA ARG A 208 15.66 -16.72 -12.34
C ARG A 208 15.77 -16.97 -10.83
N ARG A 209 16.86 -16.53 -10.21
CA ARG A 209 16.99 -16.52 -8.75
C ARG A 209 16.28 -15.29 -8.21
N PHE A 210 15.35 -15.50 -7.29
CA PHE A 210 14.64 -14.42 -6.63
C PHE A 210 15.24 -14.15 -5.25
N HIS A 211 15.54 -12.89 -4.98
CA HIS A 211 15.98 -12.41 -3.68
C HIS A 211 14.88 -11.53 -3.06
N SER A 212 14.19 -12.07 -2.06
CA SER A 212 13.12 -11.37 -1.33
C SER A 212 13.72 -10.30 -0.40
N LEU A 213 13.26 -9.06 -0.53
CA LEU A 213 13.64 -7.96 0.35
C LEU A 213 12.65 -7.84 1.52
N VAL A 214 11.36 -7.82 1.19
CA VAL A 214 10.28 -7.55 2.15
C VAL A 214 9.06 -8.39 1.80
N ARG A 215 8.36 -8.86 2.85
CA ARG A 215 7.10 -9.59 2.77
C ARG A 215 5.95 -8.74 3.30
N SER A 216 4.80 -8.83 2.65
CA SER A 216 3.56 -8.21 3.13
C SER A 216 2.84 -9.06 4.19
N ASN A 217 1.85 -8.45 4.85
CA ASN A 217 0.80 -9.18 5.55
C ASN A 217 0.04 -10.12 4.58
N ALA A 218 -0.52 -11.19 5.14
CA ALA A 218 -1.44 -12.07 4.42
C ALA A 218 -2.83 -11.42 4.39
N VAL A 219 -3.43 -11.39 3.21
CA VAL A 219 -4.74 -10.78 2.98
C VAL A 219 -5.61 -11.78 2.24
N SER A 220 -6.89 -11.84 2.59
CA SER A 220 -7.88 -12.65 1.86
C SER A 220 -8.73 -11.73 1.01
N THR A 221 -8.75 -11.93 -0.31
CA THR A 221 -9.73 -11.24 -1.16
C THR A 221 -11.08 -11.94 -1.07
N PRO A 222 -12.19 -11.19 -0.96
CA PRO A 222 -13.52 -11.76 -1.02
C PRO A 222 -13.84 -12.29 -2.45
N PRO A 223 -14.70 -13.31 -2.60
CA PRO A 223 -15.12 -13.85 -3.90
C PRO A 223 -15.83 -12.82 -4.76
N ALA A 224 -15.45 -12.78 -6.05
CA ALA A 224 -16.06 -11.95 -7.09
C ALA A 224 -17.56 -12.18 -7.27
N SER A 225 -18.08 -13.33 -6.82
CA SER A 225 -19.50 -13.71 -6.91
C SER A 225 -20.40 -13.07 -5.85
N GLN A 226 -19.85 -12.28 -4.92
CA GLN A 226 -20.68 -11.40 -4.10
C GLN A 226 -20.88 -10.09 -4.84
N CYS A 227 -21.96 -10.04 -5.60
CA CYS A 227 -22.72 -8.81 -5.76
C CYS A 227 -22.90 -8.19 -4.37
N ASP A 228 -22.57 -6.90 -4.26
CA ASP A 228 -22.75 -6.05 -3.09
C ASP A 228 -22.32 -6.66 -1.73
N THR A 229 -21.09 -6.37 -1.30
CA THR A 229 -20.74 -6.46 0.13
C THR A 229 -21.64 -5.59 1.01
N LEU A 230 -22.33 -4.61 0.42
CA LEU A 230 -23.43 -3.88 1.03
C LEU A 230 -24.65 -4.79 1.28
N ASP A 231 -24.98 -5.71 0.37
CA ASP A 231 -26.13 -6.64 0.49
C ASP A 231 -25.96 -7.69 1.57
N SER A 232 -24.74 -8.20 1.75
CA SER A 232 -24.46 -9.19 2.80
C SER A 232 -24.32 -8.59 4.20
N HIS A 233 -23.93 -7.31 4.30
CA HIS A 233 -23.84 -6.59 5.58
C HIS A 233 -25.05 -5.68 5.83
N TRP A 234 -26.05 -5.65 4.92
CA TRP A 234 -27.29 -4.91 5.17
C TRP A 234 -27.92 -5.38 6.48
N GLY A 235 -27.88 -6.67 6.82
CA GLY A 235 -28.41 -7.14 8.10
C GLY A 235 -27.82 -6.40 9.31
N GLU A 236 -26.51 -6.14 9.32
CA GLU A 236 -25.82 -5.40 10.38
C GLU A 236 -26.02 -3.87 10.25
N ILE A 237 -26.12 -3.37 9.01
CA ILE A 237 -26.35 -1.95 8.71
C ILE A 237 -27.81 -1.55 8.96
N VAL A 238 -28.78 -2.47 8.86
CA VAL A 238 -30.21 -2.27 9.14
C VAL A 238 -30.41 -1.96 10.62
N ASP A 239 -29.70 -2.65 11.51
CA ASP A 239 -29.83 -2.44 12.95
C ASP A 239 -29.29 -1.06 13.38
N ASP A 240 -28.26 -0.56 12.70
CA ASP A 240 -27.59 0.71 12.99
C ASP A 240 -27.89 1.82 11.95
N CYS A 241 -28.89 1.65 11.08
CA CYS A 241 -29.14 2.56 9.95
C CYS A 241 -29.43 4.00 10.42
N ASP A 242 -30.23 4.15 11.48
CA ASP A 242 -30.55 5.44 12.10
C ASP A 242 -29.29 6.12 12.64
N ARG A 243 -28.36 5.34 13.19
CA ARG A 243 -27.08 5.84 13.72
C ARG A 243 -26.12 6.25 12.61
N ILE A 244 -26.04 5.47 11.53
CA ILE A 244 -25.21 5.77 10.36
C ILE A 244 -25.72 7.03 9.65
N TYR A 245 -27.04 7.16 9.51
CA TYR A 245 -27.67 8.35 8.96
C TYR A 245 -27.44 9.58 9.86
N ALA A 246 -27.52 9.44 11.19
CA ALA A 246 -27.19 10.49 12.14
C ALA A 246 -25.72 10.95 12.06
N MET A 247 -24.77 10.02 11.94
CA MET A 247 -23.35 10.34 11.80
C MET A 247 -23.02 11.06 10.48
N SER A 248 -23.82 10.84 9.43
CA SER A 248 -23.70 11.54 8.15
C SER A 248 -24.31 12.95 8.15
N GLY A 249 -24.92 13.38 9.27
CA GLY A 249 -25.57 14.68 9.38
C GLY A 249 -27.01 14.72 8.85
N GLY A 250 -27.62 13.57 8.51
CA GLY A 250 -28.95 13.48 7.91
C GLY A 250 -30.11 13.99 8.78
N PHE A 251 -29.91 14.17 10.08
CA PHE A 251 -30.89 14.81 10.98
C PHE A 251 -30.62 16.30 11.23
N SER A 252 -29.62 16.90 10.58
CA SER A 252 -29.32 18.31 10.70
C SER A 252 -30.03 19.11 9.60
N PRO A 253 -30.75 20.20 9.91
CA PRO A 253 -31.50 20.98 8.91
C PRO A 253 -30.63 21.60 7.80
N GLU A 254 -29.32 21.63 7.98
CA GLU A 254 -28.36 22.32 7.09
C GLU A 254 -27.64 21.37 6.12
N ASN A 255 -27.65 20.05 6.35
CA ASN A 255 -26.83 19.12 5.57
C ASN A 255 -27.49 17.74 5.42
N ASN A 256 -28.65 17.72 4.75
CA ASN A 256 -29.35 16.49 4.41
C ASN A 256 -28.67 15.82 3.22
N SER A 257 -28.08 14.64 3.42
CA SER A 257 -27.64 13.77 2.33
C SER A 257 -28.83 13.01 1.75
N THR A 258 -29.60 13.68 0.88
CA THR A 258 -30.77 13.10 0.18
C THR A 258 -30.42 11.81 -0.56
N GLU A 259 -29.22 11.71 -1.15
CA GLU A 259 -28.76 10.52 -1.86
C GLU A 259 -28.65 9.27 -0.94
N LEU A 260 -28.17 9.45 0.30
CA LEU A 260 -28.09 8.35 1.26
C LEU A 260 -29.47 7.98 1.81
N GLN A 261 -30.34 8.98 1.98
CA GLN A 261 -31.72 8.78 2.40
C GLN A 261 -32.50 7.94 1.37
N GLU A 262 -32.46 8.33 0.10
CA GLU A 262 -33.15 7.61 -1.00
C GLU A 262 -32.66 6.16 -1.11
N LEU A 263 -31.35 5.94 -0.98
CA LEU A 263 -30.75 4.60 -1.05
C LEU A 263 -31.20 3.72 0.13
N PHE A 264 -31.31 4.27 1.34
CA PHE A 264 -31.86 3.53 2.49
C PHE A 264 -33.37 3.29 2.34
N GLU A 265 -34.14 4.26 1.85
CA GLU A 265 -35.59 4.13 1.64
C GLU A 265 -35.94 3.08 0.57
N GLU A 266 -35.20 3.04 -0.54
CA GLU A 266 -35.39 2.07 -1.62
C GLU A 266 -35.07 0.64 -1.18
N ARG A 267 -34.02 0.46 -0.35
CA ARG A 267 -33.56 -0.86 0.10
C ARG A 267 -34.29 -1.38 1.34
N LEU A 268 -34.63 -0.52 2.31
CA LEU A 268 -35.32 -0.90 3.54
C LEU A 268 -36.85 -0.85 3.42
N ARG A 269 -37.38 -0.22 2.35
CA ARG A 269 -38.82 0.06 2.17
C ARG A 269 -39.45 0.73 3.40
N ARG A 270 -38.65 1.45 4.17
CA ARG A 270 -39.04 2.15 5.39
C ARG A 270 -38.61 3.62 5.22
N PRO A 271 -39.49 4.59 5.50
CA PRO A 271 -39.08 5.99 5.51
C PRO A 271 -38.02 6.18 6.61
N MET A 272 -36.84 6.66 6.21
CA MET A 272 -35.73 6.96 7.11
C MET A 272 -35.76 8.45 7.43
N GLY A 273 -35.88 8.78 8.70
CA GLY A 273 -36.00 10.17 9.16
C GLY A 273 -37.13 10.37 10.17
N PRO A 274 -37.23 11.56 10.80
CA PRO A 274 -38.42 11.92 11.55
C PRO A 274 -39.64 11.77 10.62
N PRO A 275 -40.76 11.21 11.10
CA PRO A 275 -41.92 10.95 10.25
C PRO A 275 -42.36 12.26 9.60
N THR A 276 -42.07 12.40 8.30
CA THR A 276 -42.64 13.47 7.50
C THR A 276 -44.15 13.29 7.58
N PRO A 277 -44.92 14.30 7.99
CA PRO A 277 -46.35 14.15 8.15
C PRO A 277 -46.90 13.67 6.81
N THR A 278 -47.37 12.43 6.80
CA THR A 278 -48.08 11.88 5.66
C THR A 278 -49.25 12.82 5.42
N ARG A 279 -49.35 13.35 4.20
CA ARG A 279 -50.48 14.13 3.73
C ARG A 279 -51.70 13.20 3.75
N LEU A 280 -52.28 13.01 4.92
CA LEU A 280 -53.53 12.29 5.12
C LEU A 280 -54.56 12.99 4.23
N GLN A 281 -55.20 12.21 3.38
CA GLN A 281 -56.29 12.66 2.52
C GLN A 281 -57.35 13.36 3.38
N PRO A 282 -57.96 14.45 2.90
CA PRO A 282 -59.07 15.07 3.61
C PRO A 282 -60.24 14.08 3.57
N VAL A 283 -60.51 13.43 4.70
CA VAL A 283 -61.81 12.79 4.94
C VAL A 283 -62.78 13.93 5.20
N THR A 284 -63.68 14.15 4.25
CA THR A 284 -64.85 15.03 4.41
C THR A 284 -65.69 14.53 5.58
N GLY A 285 -65.65 15.24 6.70
CA GLY A 285 -66.49 15.01 7.85
C GLY A 285 -66.55 16.29 8.68
N GLU A 286 -67.66 17.02 8.54
CA GLU A 286 -68.01 18.14 9.41
C GLU A 286 -68.12 17.64 10.85
N GLY A 287 -67.36 18.24 11.78
CA GLY A 287 -67.36 17.86 13.18
C GLY A 287 -66.23 18.52 13.95
N ASP A 288 -66.57 19.66 14.55
CA ASP A 288 -66.14 20.20 15.84
C ASP A 288 -64.82 19.73 16.51
N ASP A 289 -64.12 20.73 17.05
CA ASP A 289 -63.18 20.67 18.17
C ASP A 289 -61.75 20.08 17.95
N THR A 290 -60.79 20.99 17.86
CA THR A 290 -59.50 20.99 18.58
C THR A 290 -58.78 19.66 18.81
N THR A 291 -58.59 18.82 17.80
CA THR A 291 -57.52 17.79 17.85
C THR A 291 -56.17 18.42 17.51
N ARG A 292 -55.67 19.31 18.39
CA ARG A 292 -54.23 19.59 18.48
C ARG A 292 -53.57 18.28 18.89
N SER A 293 -53.10 17.54 17.89
CA SER A 293 -52.38 16.28 18.06
C SER A 293 -51.35 16.41 19.19
N GLY A 294 -51.53 15.58 20.22
CA GLY A 294 -50.82 15.60 21.51
C GLY A 294 -49.36 15.19 21.43
N PHE A 295 -48.54 15.98 20.74
CA PHE A 295 -47.10 15.79 20.73
C PHE A 295 -46.47 16.50 21.93
N GLN A 296 -46.30 15.75 23.03
CA GLN A 296 -45.62 16.20 24.23
C GLN A 296 -44.23 15.56 24.31
N LEU A 297 -43.17 16.38 24.27
CA LEU A 297 -41.80 15.95 24.52
C LEU A 297 -41.42 16.31 25.95
N GLU A 298 -41.38 15.31 26.82
CA GLU A 298 -40.86 15.44 28.18
C GLU A 298 -39.42 14.92 28.23
N VAL A 299 -38.54 15.66 28.90
CA VAL A 299 -37.11 15.32 28.99
C VAL A 299 -36.74 15.29 30.46
N ASP A 300 -36.16 14.19 30.90
CA ASP A 300 -35.56 14.02 32.22
C ASP A 300 -34.07 13.65 32.13
N ALA A 301 -33.35 13.89 33.23
CA ALA A 301 -31.92 13.68 33.29
C ALA A 301 -31.48 13.17 34.66
N GLU A 302 -30.54 12.23 34.65
CA GLU A 302 -29.84 11.72 35.83
C GLU A 302 -28.34 11.99 35.70
N LEU A 303 -27.66 12.14 36.85
CA LEU A 303 -26.22 12.26 36.93
C LEU A 303 -25.62 11.00 37.57
N ILE A 304 -24.64 10.39 36.91
CA ILE A 304 -23.85 9.30 37.49
C ILE A 304 -22.46 9.83 37.84
N ILE A 305 -22.10 9.75 39.11
CA ILE A 305 -20.80 10.21 39.62
C ILE A 305 -19.91 9.00 39.84
N TYR A 306 -18.74 9.02 39.20
CA TYR A 306 -17.68 8.04 39.40
C TYR A 306 -16.54 8.67 40.19
N GLY A 307 -15.95 7.91 41.09
CA GLY A 307 -14.75 8.32 41.78
C GLY A 307 -13.91 7.15 42.25
N ALA A 308 -12.68 7.45 42.65
CA ALA A 308 -11.77 6.49 43.23
C ALA A 308 -11.15 7.09 44.51
N THR A 309 -11.01 6.25 45.52
CA THR A 309 -10.43 6.58 46.81
C THR A 309 -9.70 5.34 47.34
N ARG A 310 -9.16 5.41 48.57
CA ARG A 310 -8.61 4.23 49.22
C ARG A 310 -9.72 3.21 49.52
N PRO A 311 -9.48 1.89 49.43
CA PRO A 311 -10.48 0.85 49.71
C PRO A 311 -11.06 0.90 51.14
N ASP A 312 -10.33 1.47 52.08
CA ASP A 312 -10.73 1.63 53.49
C ASP A 312 -11.39 3.00 53.79
N ALA A 313 -11.56 3.87 52.79
CA ALA A 313 -12.11 5.20 52.99
C ALA A 313 -13.64 5.19 53.03
N TYR A 314 -14.20 6.01 53.93
CA TYR A 314 -15.63 6.29 53.99
C TYR A 314 -15.95 7.51 53.11
N VAL A 315 -16.82 7.32 52.11
CA VAL A 315 -17.21 8.37 51.17
C VAL A 315 -18.67 8.74 51.41
N THR A 316 -18.96 10.04 51.41
CA THR A 316 -20.33 10.56 51.46
C THR A 316 -20.58 11.55 50.32
N LEU A 317 -21.80 11.55 49.80
CA LEU A 317 -22.32 12.51 48.83
C LEU A 317 -23.52 13.21 49.46
N LYS A 318 -23.53 14.55 49.56
CA LYS A 318 -24.61 15.30 50.25
C LYS A 318 -24.84 14.83 51.71
N GLY A 319 -23.84 14.20 52.33
CA GLY A 319 -23.95 13.60 53.67
C GLY A 319 -24.44 12.15 53.68
N GLU A 320 -24.88 11.59 52.55
CA GLU A 320 -25.29 10.18 52.44
C GLU A 320 -24.09 9.28 52.13
N PRO A 321 -23.93 8.12 52.81
CA PRO A 321 -22.84 7.19 52.55
C PRO A 321 -22.90 6.56 51.17
N VAL A 322 -21.76 6.55 50.48
CA VAL A 322 -21.56 5.88 49.20
C VAL A 322 -20.72 4.64 49.41
N LYS A 323 -21.20 3.49 48.91
CA LYS A 323 -20.48 2.23 48.99
C LYS A 323 -19.22 2.27 48.10
N VAL A 324 -18.05 2.14 48.73
CA VAL A 324 -16.77 1.97 48.05
C VAL A 324 -16.52 0.48 47.81
N GLN A 325 -16.07 0.13 46.62
CA GLN A 325 -15.74 -1.23 46.23
C GLN A 325 -14.37 -1.65 46.78
N ALA A 326 -14.07 -2.95 46.76
CA ALA A 326 -12.79 -3.48 47.26
C ALA A 326 -11.57 -2.96 46.48
N ASP A 327 -11.76 -2.49 45.25
CA ASP A 327 -10.75 -1.85 44.40
C ASP A 327 -10.58 -0.34 44.68
N GLY A 328 -11.36 0.23 45.60
CA GLY A 328 -11.35 1.66 45.94
C GLY A 328 -12.24 2.54 45.06
N THR A 329 -12.96 1.98 44.10
CA THR A 329 -13.86 2.75 43.21
C THR A 329 -15.27 2.88 43.80
N PHE A 330 -15.97 3.95 43.44
CA PHE A 330 -17.38 4.12 43.77
C PHE A 330 -18.16 4.72 42.61
N ARG A 331 -19.46 4.39 42.56
CA ARG A 331 -20.43 4.97 41.62
C ARG A 331 -21.71 5.32 42.36
N VAL A 332 -22.29 6.47 42.06
CA VAL A 332 -23.57 6.91 42.64
C VAL A 332 -24.41 7.61 41.57
N ARG A 333 -25.69 7.26 41.51
CA ARG A 333 -26.69 7.90 40.64
C ARG A 333 -27.42 8.96 41.45
N VAL A 334 -27.62 10.14 40.87
CA VAL A 334 -28.22 11.30 41.51
C VAL A 334 -29.21 11.91 40.54
N ASP A 335 -30.41 12.24 41.02
CA ASP A 335 -31.38 12.94 40.20
C ASP A 335 -30.86 14.33 39.80
N MET A 336 -31.13 14.72 38.56
CA MET A 336 -30.76 16.03 38.04
C MET A 336 -32.00 16.86 37.69
N PRO A 337 -32.73 17.41 38.69
CA PRO A 337 -33.77 18.42 38.47
C PRO A 337 -33.27 19.66 37.73
N ASN A 338 -34.20 20.37 37.11
CA ASN A 338 -33.99 21.62 36.37
C ASN A 338 -33.64 22.80 37.30
N LYS A 339 -32.48 22.73 37.93
CA LYS A 339 -31.92 23.76 38.81
C LYS A 339 -30.41 23.58 38.94
N ARG A 340 -29.73 24.63 39.41
CA ARG A 340 -28.34 24.51 39.85
C ARG A 340 -28.25 23.65 41.12
N GLN A 341 -27.39 22.65 41.09
CA GLN A 341 -27.08 21.78 42.21
C GLN A 341 -25.62 21.89 42.60
N VAL A 342 -25.37 21.81 43.90
CA VAL A 342 -24.02 21.73 44.47
C VAL A 342 -23.94 20.43 45.25
N LEU A 343 -23.02 19.56 44.85
CA LEU A 343 -22.85 18.21 45.34
C LEU A 343 -21.50 18.11 46.07
N PRO A 344 -21.48 18.25 47.40
CA PRO A 344 -20.29 18.01 48.19
C PRO A 344 -20.04 16.51 48.31
N ILE A 345 -18.84 16.08 47.93
CA ILE A 345 -18.32 14.72 48.06
C ILE A 345 -17.23 14.77 49.12
N VAL A 346 -17.38 14.00 50.19
CA VAL A 346 -16.42 13.98 51.29
C VAL A 346 -15.88 12.57 51.46
N ALA A 347 -14.56 12.43 51.45
CA ALA A 347 -13.87 11.18 51.78
C ALA A 347 -13.13 11.33 53.11
N SER A 348 -13.27 10.36 54.01
CA SER A 348 -12.58 10.31 55.31
C SER A 348 -11.94 8.95 55.56
N VAL A 349 -10.73 8.94 56.10
CA VAL A 349 -9.96 7.73 56.42
C VAL A 349 -10.17 7.31 57.88
N PRO A 350 -10.33 6.00 58.20
CA PRO A 350 -10.64 5.54 59.57
C PRO A 350 -9.53 5.74 60.62
N GLN A 351 -8.25 5.82 60.23
CA GLN A 351 -7.09 5.69 61.14
C GLN A 351 -6.18 6.94 61.22
N GLY A 352 -6.73 8.15 61.03
CA GLY A 352 -5.97 9.39 61.30
C GLY A 352 -6.24 10.55 60.36
N GLY A 353 -7.35 11.25 60.60
CA GLY A 353 -7.53 12.69 60.35
C GLY A 353 -7.67 13.19 58.90
N GLY A 354 -7.31 12.41 57.89
CA GLY A 354 -7.41 12.84 56.49
C GLY A 354 -8.87 12.95 56.04
N ARG A 355 -9.37 14.18 55.90
CA ARG A 355 -10.66 14.49 55.26
C ARG A 355 -10.42 15.31 54.01
N GLN A 356 -10.89 14.81 52.86
CA GLN A 356 -10.87 15.55 51.61
C GLN A 356 -12.30 15.82 51.16
N THR A 357 -12.57 17.06 50.76
CA THR A 357 -13.88 17.47 50.25
C THR A 357 -13.73 17.99 48.82
N VAL A 358 -14.54 17.44 47.91
CA VAL A 358 -14.67 17.89 46.53
C VAL A 358 -16.08 18.43 46.36
N VAL A 359 -16.19 19.68 45.94
CA VAL A 359 -17.50 20.30 45.69
C VAL A 359 -17.73 20.36 44.19
N MET A 360 -18.77 19.67 43.71
CA MET A 360 -19.13 19.65 42.30
C MET A 360 -20.41 20.47 42.09
N ALA A 361 -20.33 21.52 41.28
CA ALA A 361 -21.48 22.36 40.93
C ALA A 361 -21.93 22.06 39.50
N ILE A 362 -23.20 21.71 39.31
CA ILE A 362 -23.78 21.33 38.01
C ILE A 362 -25.11 22.04 37.87
N GLU A 363 -25.40 22.59 36.69
CA GLU A 363 -26.63 23.30 36.40
C GLU A 363 -27.36 22.63 35.24
N ARG A 364 -28.65 22.34 35.46
CA ARG A 364 -29.59 21.95 34.40
C ARG A 364 -30.52 23.12 34.14
N ASN A 365 -30.61 23.53 32.88
CA ASN A 365 -31.56 24.50 32.38
C ASN A 365 -32.29 23.91 31.17
N THR A 366 -33.47 23.35 31.41
CA THR A 366 -34.37 22.81 30.39
C THR A 366 -35.43 23.87 30.06
N LYS A 367 -35.47 24.30 28.80
CA LYS A 367 -36.48 25.20 28.27
C LYS A 367 -37.27 24.46 27.20
N ALA A 368 -38.57 24.28 27.42
CA ALA A 368 -39.48 23.81 26.37
C ALA A 368 -39.67 24.95 25.37
N MET A 369 -39.53 24.64 24.08
CA MET A 369 -39.84 25.56 23.00
C MET A 369 -41.26 25.30 22.52
N GLU A 370 -41.90 26.33 21.96
CA GLU A 370 -43.22 26.15 21.34
C GLU A 370 -43.12 25.09 20.23
N PRO A 371 -44.06 24.13 20.18
CA PRO A 371 -44.08 23.14 19.12
C PRO A 371 -44.26 23.84 17.78
N TYR A 372 -43.41 23.52 16.81
CA TYR A 372 -43.48 24.11 15.48
C TYR A 372 -44.71 23.58 14.74
N SER A 373 -45.76 24.38 14.65
CA SER A 373 -46.84 24.17 13.69
C SER A 373 -46.50 24.90 12.39
N ARG A 374 -46.39 24.17 11.28
CA ARG A 374 -46.48 24.82 9.96
C ARG A 374 -47.91 25.27 9.77
N ASP A 375 -48.16 26.56 9.90
CA ASP A 375 -49.40 27.15 9.43
C ASP A 375 -49.46 26.93 7.91
N VAL A 376 -50.45 26.13 7.50
CA VAL A 376 -50.77 25.92 6.09
C VAL A 376 -51.41 27.23 5.62
N HIS A 377 -50.60 28.14 5.08
CA HIS A 377 -51.14 29.25 4.30
C HIS A 377 -51.63 28.67 2.96
N GLU A 378 -52.94 28.51 2.84
CA GLU A 378 -53.65 28.30 1.57
C GLU A 378 -53.57 29.58 0.73
N GLU A 379 -53.27 29.42 -0.57
CA GLU A 379 -53.37 30.46 -1.62
C GLU A 379 -54.82 30.86 -1.91
#